data_AF-A0A7V4FK28-F1
#
_entry.id   AF-A0A7V4FK28-F1
#
_cell.length_a   1.000
_cell.length_b   1.000
_cell.length_c   1.000
_cell.angle_alpha   90.00
_cell.angle_beta   90.00
_cell.angle_gamma   90.00
#
_symmetry.space_group_name_H-M   'P 1'
#
loop_
_entity.id
_entity.type
_entity.pdbx_description
1 polymer ?
#
loop_
_entity_poly.entity_id
_entity_poly.type
_entity_poly.pdbx_seq_one_letter_code
_entity_poly.pdbx_strand_id
1 'polypeptide(L)'
;MKAQKLILPLLIIAVAAVLYFLYFSPKDDLGFFSDFDPNNNANRDIIVKLLPDKGFVQDKNAGGTVFFVEDGAGKVMRVVGPLTLPPGMDVTNRVTLRGHLHTDYFHAASVTPRN
;
A
#
# COMPACT_ATOMS: atom_id res chain seq x y z
N MET A 1 49.19 7.86 4.32
CA MET A 1 48.46 7.02 3.34
C MET A 1 47.00 6.94 3.75
N LYS A 2 46.08 6.73 2.79
CA LYS A 2 44.79 6.02 2.93
C LYS A 2 43.47 6.82 2.97
N ALA A 3 43.40 8.13 3.25
CA ALA A 3 42.11 8.85 3.23
C ALA A 3 41.49 8.95 1.82
N GLN A 4 42.32 9.22 0.81
CA GLN A 4 41.88 9.32 -0.59
C GLN A 4 41.36 7.98 -1.14
N LYS A 5 41.80 6.85 -0.58
CA LYS A 5 41.31 5.50 -0.93
C LYS A 5 39.90 5.23 -0.40
N LEU A 6 39.38 6.07 0.50
CA LEU A 6 38.03 5.95 1.05
C LEU A 6 36.99 6.73 0.25
N ILE A 7 37.40 7.59 -0.69
CA ILE A 7 36.46 8.42 -1.47
C ILE A 7 35.51 7.54 -2.29
N LEU A 8 36.04 6.55 -3.02
CA LEU A 8 35.24 5.65 -3.84
C LEU A 8 34.23 4.81 -3.02
N PRO A 9 34.62 4.10 -1.95
CA PRO A 9 33.64 3.36 -1.14
C PRO A 9 32.63 4.28 -0.45
N LEU A 10 33.01 5.49 -0.04
CA LEU A 10 32.08 6.45 0.54
C LEU A 10 31.05 6.95 -0.49
N LEU A 11 31.46 7.13 -1.74
CA LEU A 11 30.57 7.44 -2.86
C LEU A 11 29.56 6.32 -3.13
N ILE A 12 30.01 5.05 -3.10
CA ILE A 12 29.12 3.89 -3.27
C ILE A 12 28.08 3.84 -2.15
N ILE A 13 28.51 4.04 -0.90
CA ILE A 13 27.60 4.09 0.25
C ILE A 13 26.62 5.26 0.11
N ALA A 14 27.08 6.43 -0.31
CA ALA A 14 26.21 7.60 -0.51
C ALA A 14 25.15 7.34 -1.58
N VAL A 15 25.52 6.76 -2.72
CA VAL A 15 24.56 6.40 -3.78
C VAL A 15 23.57 5.36 -3.28
N ALA A 16 24.03 4.32 -2.58
CA ALA A 16 23.16 3.31 -2.00
C ALA A 16 22.18 3.91 -0.97
N ALA A 17 22.64 4.85 -0.15
CA ALA A 17 21.80 5.56 0.83
C ALA A 17 20.73 6.40 0.12
N VAL A 18 21.09 7.16 -0.91
CA VAL A 18 20.12 7.96 -1.69
C VAL A 18 19.06 7.07 -2.33
N LEU A 19 19.48 5.96 -2.96
CA LEU A 19 18.53 5.00 -3.53
C LEU A 19 17.61 4.40 -2.46
N TYR A 20 18.16 4.03 -1.31
CA TYR A 20 17.38 3.50 -0.19
C TYR A 20 16.34 4.50 0.29
N PHE A 21 16.74 5.71 0.68
CA PHE A 21 15.83 6.69 1.28
C PHE A 21 14.78 7.22 0.30
N LEU A 22 15.09 7.31 -0.99
CA LEU A 22 14.14 7.83 -1.98
C LEU A 22 13.17 6.77 -2.52
N TYR A 23 13.62 5.51 -2.68
CA TYR A 23 12.83 4.48 -3.36
C TYR A 23 12.41 3.31 -2.48
N PHE A 24 13.23 2.93 -1.50
CA PHE A 24 13.03 1.69 -0.73
C PHE A 24 12.64 1.93 0.73
N SER A 25 12.86 3.13 1.26
CA SER A 25 12.52 3.44 2.64
C SER A 25 11.00 3.34 2.80
N PRO A 26 10.52 2.53 3.75
CA PRO A 26 9.10 2.39 4.00
C PRO A 26 8.55 3.72 4.48
N LYS A 27 7.61 4.29 3.72
CA LYS A 27 6.84 5.46 4.14
C LYS A 27 5.67 4.98 4.98
N ASP A 28 5.46 5.57 6.14
CA ASP A 28 4.26 5.33 6.96
C ASP A 28 3.19 6.40 6.71
N ASP A 29 3.19 7.02 5.53
CA ASP A 29 2.13 7.94 5.12
C ASP A 29 1.03 7.20 4.36
N LEU A 30 -0.14 7.82 4.23
CA LEU A 30 -1.16 7.33 3.30
C LEU A 30 -0.64 7.45 1.86
N GLY A 31 -0.76 6.38 1.09
CA GLY A 31 -0.45 6.39 -0.34
C GLY A 31 -1.62 6.92 -1.16
N PHE A 32 -1.42 7.02 -2.48
CA PHE A 32 -2.41 7.55 -3.42
C PHE A 32 -2.78 6.51 -4.47
N PHE A 33 -4.06 6.37 -4.80
CA PHE A 33 -4.47 5.48 -5.90
C PHE A 33 -4.02 6.01 -7.27
N SER A 34 -3.74 7.31 -7.39
CA SER A 34 -3.16 7.90 -8.61
C SER A 34 -1.76 7.39 -8.94
N ASP A 35 -1.06 6.78 -7.98
CA ASP A 35 0.27 6.21 -8.19
C ASP A 35 0.21 4.81 -8.83
N PHE A 36 -1.00 4.28 -9.06
CA PHE A 36 -1.26 2.99 -9.67
C PHE A 36 -1.77 3.17 -11.10
N ASP A 37 -1.25 2.35 -12.01
CA ASP A 37 -1.75 2.27 -13.39
C ASP A 37 -2.83 1.19 -13.47
N PRO A 38 -4.09 1.51 -13.84
CA PRO A 38 -5.17 0.53 -13.94
C PRO A 38 -4.97 -0.51 -15.06
N ASN A 39 -3.99 -0.31 -15.95
CA ASN A 39 -3.61 -1.29 -16.98
C ASN A 39 -2.46 -2.21 -16.52
N ASN A 40 -1.99 -2.05 -15.28
CA ASN A 40 -0.90 -2.82 -14.72
C ASN A 40 -1.36 -3.68 -13.52
N ASN A 41 -1.26 -4.99 -13.66
CA ASN A 41 -1.70 -5.96 -12.65
C ASN A 41 -0.59 -6.30 -11.63
N ALA A 42 0.52 -5.56 -11.61
CA ALA A 42 1.58 -5.76 -10.64
C ALA A 42 1.11 -5.41 -9.22
N ASN A 43 1.19 -6.39 -8.32
CA ASN A 43 0.82 -6.18 -6.92
C ASN A 43 1.82 -5.26 -6.22
N ARG A 44 1.31 -4.14 -5.69
CA ARG A 44 2.07 -3.16 -4.91
C ARG A 44 1.34 -2.88 -3.59
N ASP A 45 2.11 -2.45 -2.61
CA ASP A 45 1.59 -2.10 -1.30
C ASP A 45 1.13 -0.63 -1.31
N ILE A 46 -0.02 -0.34 -0.69
CA ILE A 46 -0.53 1.00 -0.41
C ILE A 46 -1.08 1.04 1.01
N ILE A 47 -0.71 2.08 1.76
CA ILE A 47 -1.32 2.34 3.06
C ILE A 47 -2.49 3.29 2.85
N VAL A 48 -3.67 2.91 3.32
CA VAL A 48 -4.90 3.68 3.15
C VAL A 48 -5.65 3.75 4.48
N LYS A 49 -6.51 4.75 4.61
CA LYS A 49 -7.41 4.88 5.75
C LYS A 49 -8.60 3.97 5.53
N LEU A 50 -8.95 3.16 6.52
CA LEU A 50 -10.11 2.29 6.48
C LEU A 50 -11.37 3.08 6.82
N LEU A 51 -12.49 2.78 6.15
CA LEU A 51 -13.79 3.39 6.43
C LEU A 51 -14.76 2.33 6.99
N PRO A 52 -14.63 1.93 8.27
CA PRO A 52 -15.44 0.87 8.86
C PRO A 52 -16.94 1.20 8.89
N ASP A 53 -17.30 2.49 8.96
CA ASP A 53 -18.69 2.96 8.94
C ASP A 53 -19.44 2.60 7.63
N LYS A 54 -18.71 2.33 6.54
CA LYS A 54 -19.30 1.86 5.27
C LYS A 54 -19.53 0.34 5.24
N GLY A 55 -19.10 -0.37 6.27
CA GLY A 55 -19.29 -1.80 6.45
C GLY A 55 -18.39 -2.70 5.60
N PHE A 56 -18.49 -4.00 5.89
CA PHE A 56 -17.80 -5.07 5.18
C PHE A 56 -18.84 -6.04 4.62
N VAL A 57 -18.85 -6.24 3.31
CA VAL A 57 -19.84 -7.11 2.63
C VAL A 57 -19.12 -8.26 1.97
N GLN A 58 -19.38 -9.49 2.41
CA GLN A 58 -18.93 -10.66 1.66
C GLN A 58 -19.75 -10.79 0.37
N ASP A 59 -19.06 -10.66 -0.76
CA ASP A 59 -19.67 -10.85 -2.07
C ASP A 59 -19.00 -12.04 -2.77
N LYS A 60 -19.75 -13.15 -2.81
CA LYS A 60 -19.30 -14.39 -3.46
C LYS A 60 -19.14 -14.22 -4.98
N ASN A 61 -19.85 -13.26 -5.60
CA ASN A 61 -19.72 -12.98 -7.03
C ASN A 61 -18.48 -12.13 -7.33
N ALA A 62 -18.12 -11.21 -6.43
CA ALA A 62 -16.87 -10.46 -6.51
C ALA A 62 -15.63 -11.27 -6.09
N GLY A 63 -15.83 -12.47 -5.54
CA GLY A 63 -14.76 -13.37 -5.13
C GLY A 63 -14.08 -12.98 -3.81
N GLY A 64 -14.73 -12.18 -2.97
CA GLY A 64 -14.06 -11.60 -1.80
C GLY A 64 -14.93 -10.76 -0.88
N THR A 65 -14.29 -10.08 0.07
CA THR A 65 -14.96 -9.10 0.93
C THR A 65 -14.81 -7.71 0.34
N VAL A 66 -15.93 -7.03 0.13
CA VAL A 66 -16.00 -5.66 -0.35
C VAL A 66 -16.04 -4.70 0.83
N PHE A 67 -15.17 -3.69 0.80
CA PHE A 67 -15.12 -2.61 1.79
C PHE A 67 -14.60 -1.33 1.14
N PHE A 68 -14.56 -0.24 1.92
CA PHE A 68 -14.15 1.07 1.42
C PHE A 68 -12.97 1.61 2.22
N VAL A 69 -12.11 2.32 1.49
CA VAL A 69 -10.94 2.98 2.04
C VAL A 69 -10.81 4.38 1.44
N GLU A 70 -10.01 5.22 2.07
CA GLU A 70 -9.68 6.58 1.64
C GLU A 70 -8.16 6.69 1.50
N ASP A 71 -7.69 7.25 0.39
CA ASP A 71 -6.27 7.48 0.15
C ASP A 71 -5.77 8.82 0.72
N GLY A 72 -4.48 9.12 0.56
CA GLY A 72 -3.89 10.36 1.07
C GLY A 72 -4.45 11.66 0.47
N ALA A 73 -5.20 11.58 -0.64
CA ALA A 73 -5.87 12.72 -1.26
C ALA A 73 -7.36 12.81 -0.88
N GLY A 74 -7.84 11.94 0.02
CA GLY A 74 -9.26 11.87 0.38
C GLY A 74 -10.11 11.14 -0.66
N LYS A 75 -9.50 10.44 -1.63
CA LYS A 75 -10.25 9.68 -2.63
C LYS A 75 -10.76 8.39 -2.00
N VAL A 76 -12.08 8.27 -1.92
CA VAL A 76 -12.75 7.03 -1.48
C VAL A 76 -12.72 6.01 -2.60
N MET A 77 -12.27 4.79 -2.29
CA MET A 77 -12.13 3.70 -3.24
C MET A 77 -12.81 2.43 -2.71
N ARG A 78 -13.49 1.72 -3.61
CA ARG A 78 -14.00 0.37 -3.36
C ARG A 78 -12.83 -0.62 -3.40
N VAL A 79 -12.74 -1.48 -2.40
CA VAL A 79 -11.72 -2.54 -2.32
C VAL A 79 -12.41 -3.89 -2.36
N VAL A 80 -11.92 -4.78 -3.21
CA VAL A 80 -12.27 -6.21 -3.21
C VAL A 80 -11.08 -6.94 -2.60
N GLY A 81 -11.19 -7.30 -1.33
CA GLY A 81 -10.17 -8.05 -0.60
C GLY A 81 -10.46 -9.55 -0.51
N PRO A 82 -9.64 -10.30 0.24
CA PRO A 82 -9.84 -11.73 0.44
C PRO A 82 -11.22 -12.07 1.05
N LEU A 83 -11.64 -13.32 0.89
CA LEU A 83 -12.92 -13.82 1.42
C LEU A 83 -13.02 -13.69 2.95
N THR A 84 -11.89 -13.88 3.63
CA THR A 84 -11.76 -13.68 5.08
C THR A 84 -10.80 -12.53 5.33
N LEU A 85 -11.29 -11.48 5.98
CA LEU A 85 -10.46 -10.36 6.39
C LEU A 85 -9.70 -10.70 7.68
N PRO A 86 -8.52 -10.10 7.90
CA PRO A 86 -7.77 -10.27 9.14
C PRO A 86 -8.55 -9.71 10.35
N PRO A 87 -8.30 -10.21 11.57
CA PRO A 87 -8.91 -9.67 12.77
C PRO A 87 -8.47 -8.22 13.01
N GLY A 88 -9.32 -7.43 13.68
CA GLY A 88 -9.02 -6.03 14.04
C GLY A 88 -9.30 -5.00 12.95
N MET A 89 -9.91 -5.40 11.84
CA MET A 89 -10.37 -4.48 10.78
C MET A 89 -11.49 -3.53 11.24
N ASP A 90 -12.22 -3.89 12.29
CA ASP A 90 -13.30 -3.10 12.88
C ASP A 90 -12.82 -1.97 13.79
N VAL A 91 -11.58 -2.08 14.31
CA VAL A 91 -11.00 -1.12 15.27
C VAL A 91 -9.78 -0.37 14.73
N THR A 92 -9.26 -0.76 13.57
CA THR A 92 -8.12 -0.10 12.93
C THR A 92 -8.57 1.06 12.04
N ASN A 93 -7.79 2.15 12.05
CA ASN A 93 -8.02 3.30 11.19
C ASN A 93 -7.27 3.21 9.86
N ARG A 94 -6.25 2.34 9.76
CA ARG A 94 -5.32 2.28 8.63
C ARG A 94 -5.03 0.84 8.28
N VAL A 95 -4.91 0.56 6.98
CA VAL A 95 -4.57 -0.78 6.49
C VAL A 95 -3.53 -0.67 5.40
N THR A 96 -2.66 -1.67 5.33
CA THR A 96 -1.85 -1.93 4.13
C THR A 96 -2.64 -2.85 3.22
N LEU A 97 -2.89 -2.40 2.01
CA LEU A 97 -3.41 -3.24 0.93
C LEU A 97 -2.26 -3.64 0.03
N ARG A 98 -2.18 -4.92 -0.34
CA ARG A 98 -1.28 -5.39 -1.40
C ARG A 98 -2.10 -5.86 -2.57
N GLY A 99 -1.93 -5.23 -3.73
CA GLY A 99 -2.78 -5.50 -4.87
C GLY A 99 -2.55 -4.57 -6.04
N HIS A 100 -3.53 -4.50 -6.93
CA HIS A 100 -3.49 -3.64 -8.11
C HIS A 100 -4.83 -2.92 -8.29
N LEU A 101 -4.78 -1.80 -9.02
CA LEU A 101 -5.93 -0.96 -9.28
C LEU A 101 -6.63 -1.44 -10.55
N HIS A 102 -7.96 -1.49 -10.53
CA HIS A 102 -8.81 -1.52 -11.71
C HIS A 102 -9.48 -0.15 -11.88
N THR A 103 -10.20 0.02 -12.98
CA THR A 103 -10.87 1.29 -13.33
C THR A 103 -11.74 1.87 -12.20
N ASP A 104 -12.45 1.03 -11.46
CA ASP A 104 -13.45 1.43 -10.46
C ASP A 104 -13.23 0.86 -9.04
N TYR A 105 -12.26 -0.05 -8.87
CA TYR A 105 -11.97 -0.66 -7.58
C TYR A 105 -10.50 -1.08 -7.46
N PHE A 106 -10.05 -1.28 -6.23
CA PHE A 106 -8.75 -1.88 -5.94
C PHE A 106 -8.92 -3.37 -5.62
N HIS A 107 -8.22 -4.25 -6.32
CA HIS A 107 -8.20 -5.67 -6.01
C HIS A 107 -7.06 -5.97 -5.04
N ALA A 108 -7.38 -6.26 -3.78
CA ALA A 108 -6.40 -6.54 -2.74
C ALA A 108 -6.20 -8.06 -2.59
N ALA A 109 -5.02 -8.54 -2.95
CA ALA A 109 -4.60 -9.92 -2.70
C ALA A 109 -4.35 -10.18 -1.21
N SER A 110 -3.93 -9.17 -0.45
CA SER A 110 -3.84 -9.23 1.00
C SER A 110 -4.14 -7.90 1.66
N VAL A 111 -4.60 -7.98 2.91
CA VAL A 111 -4.91 -6.83 3.77
C VAL A 111 -4.18 -7.03 5.09
N THR A 112 -3.55 -5.98 5.61
CA THR A 112 -2.83 -6.02 6.88
C THR A 112 -3.20 -4.79 7.71
N PRO A 113 -3.87 -4.94 8.86
CA PRO A 113 -4.17 -3.84 9.78
C PRO A 113 -2.88 -3.12 10.21
N ARG A 114 -2.94 -1.79 10.32
CA ARG A 114 -1.89 -0.97 10.92
C ARG A 114 -2.43 -0.33 12.19
N ASN A 115 -1.77 -0.61 13.31
CA ASN A 115 -2.07 0.01 14.60
C ASN A 115 -1.07 1.14 14.88
#